data_AF-A0A7Y2JE65-F1
#
_entry.id   AF-A0A7Y2JE65-F1
#
_cell.length_a   1.000
_cell.length_b   1.000
_cell.length_c   1.000
_cell.angle_alpha   90.00
_cell.angle_beta   90.00
_cell.angle_gamma   90.00
#
_symmetry.space_group_name_H-M   'P 1'
#
loop_
_entity.id
_entity.type
_entity.pdbx_description
1 polymer ?
#
loop_
_entity_poly.entity_id
_entity_poly.type
_entity_poly.pdbx_seq_one_letter_code
_entity_poly.pdbx_strand_id
1 'polypeptide(L)'
;TPKLEVEVPEAYIIPQQWYGVIELMKLNAINYQTLKKDTTLTVESYKIDTYETRRSPYEGHYQHYNTTVKSTTKDVTFRQGDIVVNTAQFGKRYIVETLEPQAPDSFFNWNFFDTILQQKEGFSPYVWEDIAARLLKLDPKLQIKFNVKKSYDPDFANNWFAQLDWLHKQSPYYEEAHMQYPVYRLISG
;
A
#
# COMPACT_ATOMS: atom_id res chain seq x y z
N THR A 1 14.84 10.05 18.24
CA THR A 1 14.02 9.15 17.40
C THR A 1 14.53 9.28 15.98
N PRO A 2 14.81 8.19 15.24
CA PRO A 2 15.17 8.34 13.83
C PRO A 2 14.02 9.06 13.12
N LYS A 3 14.36 10.12 12.39
CA LYS A 3 13.41 10.87 11.59
C LYS A 3 13.28 10.12 10.27
N LEU A 4 12.07 9.69 9.93
CA LEU A 4 11.82 9.12 8.60
C LEU A 4 12.07 10.22 7.57
N GLU A 5 12.93 9.95 6.61
CA GLU A 5 13.19 10.81 5.47
C GLU A 5 12.62 10.15 4.22
N VAL A 6 11.94 10.95 3.41
CA VAL A 6 11.34 10.53 2.14
C VAL A 6 11.87 11.43 1.05
N GLU A 7 12.22 10.83 -0.09
CA GLU A 7 12.52 11.60 -1.29
C GLU A 7 11.23 12.27 -1.79
N VAL A 8 11.30 13.54 -2.16
CA VAL A 8 10.12 14.21 -2.74
C VAL A 8 10.05 13.84 -4.22
N PRO A 9 8.98 13.19 -4.69
CA PRO A 9 8.82 12.89 -6.12
C PRO A 9 8.56 14.16 -6.93
N GLU A 10 8.69 14.08 -8.25
CA GLU A 10 8.29 15.16 -9.16
C GLU A 10 6.78 15.42 -9.05
N ALA A 11 6.00 14.33 -9.02
CA ALA A 11 4.56 14.39 -8.90
C ALA A 11 3.99 13.16 -8.17
N TYR A 12 2.75 13.31 -7.69
CA TYR A 12 1.92 12.20 -7.27
C TYR A 12 0.78 11.99 -8.26
N ILE A 13 0.38 10.74 -8.47
CA ILE A 13 -0.79 10.40 -9.29
C ILE A 13 -1.85 9.80 -8.38
N ILE A 14 -3.05 10.41 -8.40
CA ILE A 14 -4.19 10.01 -7.59
C ILE A 14 -5.33 9.59 -8.53
N PRO A 15 -5.74 8.30 -8.49
CA PRO A 15 -6.87 7.83 -9.26
C PRO A 15 -8.18 8.51 -8.87
N GLN A 16 -9.03 8.81 -9.86
CA GLN A 16 -10.24 9.64 -9.69
C GLN A 16 -11.28 9.06 -8.72
N GLN A 17 -11.26 7.75 -8.46
CA GLN A 17 -12.15 7.11 -7.49
C GLN A 17 -11.93 7.62 -6.05
N TRP A 18 -10.75 8.18 -5.75
CA TRP A 18 -10.45 8.78 -4.45
C TRP A 18 -10.93 10.23 -4.37
N TYR A 19 -12.20 10.43 -4.72
CA TYR A 19 -12.80 11.76 -4.82
C TYR A 19 -12.67 12.56 -3.52
N GLY A 20 -12.79 11.93 -2.35
CA GLY A 20 -12.63 12.60 -1.05
C GLY A 20 -11.23 13.21 -0.86
N VAL A 21 -10.18 12.50 -1.27
CA VAL A 21 -8.80 13.00 -1.24
C VAL A 21 -8.61 14.13 -2.25
N ILE A 22 -9.20 14.00 -3.44
CA ILE A 22 -9.13 15.04 -4.48
C ILE A 22 -9.86 16.33 -4.04
N GLU A 23 -11.00 16.22 -3.35
CA GLU A 23 -11.68 17.38 -2.77
C GLU A 23 -10.81 18.07 -1.70
N LEU A 24 -10.09 17.30 -0.89
CA LEU A 24 -9.15 17.87 0.09
C LEU A 24 -7.97 18.58 -0.58
N MET A 25 -7.47 18.08 -1.71
CA MET A 25 -6.49 18.80 -2.54
C MET A 25 -7.04 20.15 -3.00
N LYS A 26 -8.28 20.19 -3.53
CA LYS A 26 -8.93 21.44 -3.96
C LYS A 26 -9.11 22.42 -2.80
N LEU A 27 -9.59 21.93 -1.65
CA LEU A 27 -9.88 22.74 -0.47
C LEU A 27 -8.60 23.39 0.10
N ASN A 28 -7.46 22.72 -0.05
CA ASN A 28 -6.14 23.22 0.33
C ASN A 28 -5.40 23.96 -0.82
N ALA A 29 -6.13 24.37 -1.86
CA ALA A 29 -5.60 25.12 -3.00
C ALA A 29 -4.40 24.44 -3.70
N ILE A 30 -4.39 23.11 -3.73
CA ILE A 30 -3.39 22.33 -4.45
C ILE A 30 -3.73 22.30 -5.93
N ASN A 31 -2.78 22.74 -6.76
CA ASN A 31 -2.90 22.67 -8.21
C ASN A 31 -2.61 21.24 -8.68
N TYR A 32 -3.42 20.76 -9.61
CA TYR A 32 -3.22 19.46 -10.25
C TYR A 32 -3.71 19.49 -11.69
N GLN A 33 -3.21 18.56 -12.49
CA GLN A 33 -3.64 18.34 -13.86
C GLN A 33 -4.49 17.08 -13.93
N THR A 34 -5.47 17.03 -14.83
CA THR A 34 -6.26 15.83 -15.08
C THR A 34 -5.79 15.16 -16.36
N LEU A 35 -5.52 13.85 -16.30
CA LEU A 35 -5.19 13.06 -17.47
C LEU A 35 -6.35 13.09 -18.47
N LYS A 36 -6.04 13.48 -19.72
CA LYS A 36 -7.04 13.63 -20.79
C LYS A 36 -7.31 12.34 -21.56
N LYS A 37 -6.49 11.32 -21.35
CA LYS A 37 -6.58 9.99 -21.93
C LYS A 37 -5.88 9.00 -21.01
N ASP A 38 -6.16 7.72 -21.19
CA ASP A 38 -5.42 6.66 -20.53
C ASP A 38 -3.92 6.80 -20.84
N THR A 39 -3.09 6.70 -19.81
CA THR A 39 -1.66 6.99 -19.89
C THR A 39 -0.90 5.97 -19.06
N THR A 40 0.04 5.26 -19.69
CA THR A 40 0.96 4.36 -19.00
C THR A 40 2.20 5.14 -18.57
N LEU A 41 2.55 5.07 -17.29
CA LEU A 41 3.71 5.73 -16.72
C LEU A 41 4.48 4.74 -15.85
N THR A 42 5.81 4.83 -15.89
CA THR A 42 6.68 4.16 -14.93
C THR A 42 6.64 4.96 -13.63
N VAL A 43 6.19 4.31 -12.55
CA VAL A 43 5.98 4.95 -11.25
C VAL A 43 6.59 4.12 -10.14
N GLU A 44 6.90 4.78 -9.04
CA GLU A 44 7.11 4.10 -7.79
C GLU A 44 5.77 3.91 -7.07
N SER A 45 5.53 2.69 -6.61
CA SER A 45 4.28 2.23 -6.02
C SER A 45 4.55 1.58 -4.67
N TYR A 46 3.73 1.95 -3.69
CA TYR A 46 3.79 1.38 -2.35
C TYR A 46 2.75 0.29 -2.14
N LYS A 47 3.15 -0.77 -1.44
CA LYS A 47 2.25 -1.68 -0.74
C LYS A 47 2.45 -1.44 0.76
N ILE A 48 1.37 -1.20 1.49
CA ILE A 48 1.44 -1.14 2.96
C ILE A 48 1.94 -2.49 3.45
N ASP A 49 2.96 -2.51 4.31
CA ASP A 49 3.55 -3.73 4.84
C ASP A 49 3.01 -4.01 6.24
N THR A 50 3.12 -3.04 7.15
CA THR A 50 2.53 -3.10 8.48
C THR A 50 1.88 -1.78 8.86
N TYR A 51 0.87 -1.83 9.71
CA TYR A 51 0.27 -0.68 10.38
C TYR A 51 -0.45 -1.16 11.64
N GLU A 52 -0.68 -0.25 12.57
CA GLU A 52 -1.54 -0.45 13.74
C GLU A 52 -2.70 0.54 13.68
N THR A 53 -3.84 0.23 14.31
CA THR A 53 -5.02 1.11 14.33
C THR A 53 -5.42 1.43 15.75
N ARG A 54 -5.68 2.70 16.04
CA ARG A 54 -6.18 3.13 17.35
C ARG A 54 -7.55 2.52 17.62
N ARG A 55 -7.86 2.20 18.88
CA ARG A 55 -9.15 1.61 19.29
C ARG A 55 -10.22 2.64 19.63
N SER A 56 -9.83 3.90 19.77
CA SER A 56 -10.74 5.01 20.07
C SER A 56 -10.68 6.02 18.93
N PRO A 57 -11.82 6.61 18.55
CA PRO A 57 -11.86 7.62 17.50
C PRO A 57 -11.26 8.94 17.97
N TYR A 58 -10.70 9.70 17.03
CA TYR A 58 -10.31 11.10 17.19
C TYR A 58 -10.90 11.88 16.02
N GLU A 59 -11.72 12.89 16.30
CA GLU A 59 -12.45 13.67 15.26
C GLU A 59 -13.26 12.79 14.28
N GLY A 60 -13.72 11.63 14.72
CA GLY A 60 -14.47 10.66 13.89
C GLY A 60 -13.60 9.66 13.13
N HIS A 61 -12.27 9.72 13.29
CA HIS A 61 -11.32 8.87 12.59
C HIS A 61 -10.67 7.83 13.52
N TYR A 62 -10.47 6.61 13.00
CA TYR A 62 -9.71 5.56 13.67
C TYR A 62 -8.30 5.51 13.08
N GLN A 63 -7.42 6.34 13.64
CA GLN A 63 -6.15 6.60 12.99
C GLN A 63 -5.23 5.37 12.93
N HIS A 64 -4.55 5.20 11.81
CA HIS A 64 -3.43 4.27 11.68
C HIS A 64 -2.12 4.90 12.15
N TYR A 65 -1.19 4.07 12.59
CA TYR A 65 0.15 4.48 13.02
C TYR A 65 1.15 3.33 12.86
N ASN A 66 2.44 3.60 13.09
CA ASN A 66 3.54 2.65 12.86
C ASN A 66 3.50 2.05 11.43
N THR A 67 3.06 2.86 10.47
CA THR A 67 2.88 2.45 9.08
C THR A 67 4.24 2.25 8.41
N THR A 68 4.44 1.09 7.81
CA THR A 68 5.59 0.76 6.97
C THR A 68 5.13 0.36 5.58
N VAL A 69 6.01 0.55 4.59
CA VAL A 69 5.68 0.24 3.19
C VAL A 69 6.81 -0.52 2.51
N LYS A 70 6.42 -1.29 1.49
CA LYS A 70 7.31 -1.83 0.49
C LYS A 70 7.17 -1.02 -0.79
N SER A 71 8.30 -0.53 -1.30
CA SER A 71 8.34 0.23 -2.54
C SER A 71 8.76 -0.65 -3.72
N THR A 72 8.12 -0.40 -4.87
CA THR A 72 8.44 -1.06 -6.15
C THR A 72 8.23 -0.10 -7.31
N THR A 73 9.17 -0.07 -8.24
CA THR A 73 9.02 0.62 -9.53
C THR A 73 8.32 -0.29 -10.52
N LYS A 74 7.24 0.19 -11.15
CA LYS A 74 6.49 -0.57 -12.16
C LYS A 74 5.77 0.35 -13.14
N ASP A 75 5.43 -0.19 -14.30
CA ASP A 75 4.55 0.50 -15.25
C ASP A 75 3.09 0.34 -14.81
N VAL A 76 2.37 1.45 -14.73
CA VAL A 76 0.96 1.49 -14.37
C VAL A 76 0.21 2.27 -15.44
N THR A 77 -0.92 1.73 -15.89
CA THR A 77 -1.84 2.44 -16.78
C THR A 77 -2.88 3.16 -15.95
N PHE A 78 -2.81 4.48 -15.98
CA PHE A 78 -3.77 5.40 -15.36
C PHE A 78 -4.89 5.72 -16.34
N ARG A 79 -6.08 6.01 -15.82
CA ARG A 79 -7.27 6.28 -16.62
C ARG A 79 -7.42 7.77 -16.91
N GLN A 80 -8.09 8.08 -18.02
CA GLN A 80 -8.63 9.42 -18.22
C GLN A 80 -9.44 9.84 -16.98
N GLY A 81 -9.17 11.05 -16.46
CA GLY A 81 -9.81 11.57 -15.24
C GLY A 81 -8.94 11.48 -13.98
N ASP A 82 -7.94 10.59 -13.95
CA ASP A 82 -6.98 10.54 -12.85
C ASP A 82 -6.16 11.85 -12.80
N ILE A 83 -5.72 12.25 -11.61
CA ILE A 83 -5.05 13.54 -11.43
C ILE A 83 -3.55 13.37 -11.18
N VAL A 84 -2.78 14.33 -11.69
CA VAL A 84 -1.33 14.46 -11.49
C VAL A 84 -1.09 15.72 -10.66
N VAL A 85 -0.55 15.53 -9.45
CA VAL A 85 -0.27 16.58 -8.47
C VAL A 85 1.24 16.83 -8.46
N ASN A 86 1.68 17.87 -9.16
CA ASN A 86 3.10 18.25 -9.17
C ASN A 86 3.53 18.76 -7.79
N THR A 87 4.70 18.34 -7.31
CA THR A 87 5.19 18.76 -5.99
C THR A 87 5.83 20.14 -6.02
N ALA A 88 6.22 20.64 -7.20
CA ALA A 88 6.83 21.96 -7.41
C ALA A 88 5.79 23.10 -7.33
N GLN A 89 5.18 23.28 -6.16
CA GLN A 89 4.22 24.36 -5.87
C GLN A 89 4.23 24.76 -4.39
N PHE A 90 3.58 25.88 -4.05
CA PHE A 90 3.54 26.40 -2.67
C PHE A 90 3.03 25.36 -1.65
N GLY A 91 2.02 24.56 -2.04
CA GLY A 91 1.44 23.50 -1.23
C GLY A 91 2.31 22.23 -1.07
N LYS A 92 3.58 22.22 -1.50
CA LYS A 92 4.47 21.05 -1.47
C LYS A 92 4.45 20.29 -0.14
N ARG A 93 4.54 21.01 0.99
CA ARG A 93 4.55 20.38 2.32
C ARG A 93 3.25 19.62 2.58
N TYR A 94 2.11 20.23 2.31
CA TYR A 94 0.81 19.58 2.48
C TYR A 94 0.72 18.31 1.62
N ILE A 95 1.14 18.38 0.35
CA ILE A 95 1.13 17.24 -0.57
C ILE A 95 1.94 16.07 0.02
N VAL A 96 3.19 16.30 0.43
CA VAL A 96 4.07 15.24 0.95
C VAL A 96 3.56 14.69 2.27
N GLU A 97 3.21 15.55 3.23
CA GLU A 97 2.74 15.13 4.57
C GLU A 97 1.42 14.35 4.50
N THR A 98 0.55 14.64 3.52
CA THR A 98 -0.74 13.96 3.39
C THR A 98 -0.72 12.73 2.48
N LEU A 99 0.14 12.70 1.46
CA LEU A 99 0.19 11.60 0.49
C LEU A 99 1.24 10.53 0.80
N GLU A 100 2.23 10.78 1.66
CA GLU A 100 3.16 9.74 2.11
C GLU A 100 2.54 8.92 3.25
N PRO A 101 2.23 7.62 3.07
CA PRO A 101 1.42 6.85 4.04
C PRO A 101 2.09 6.66 5.40
N GLN A 102 3.41 6.86 5.48
CA GLN A 102 4.17 6.78 6.72
C GLN A 102 4.18 8.09 7.51
N ALA A 103 3.73 9.20 6.91
CA ALA A 103 3.65 10.48 7.59
C ALA A 103 2.52 10.47 8.62
N PRO A 104 2.70 11.08 9.81
CA PRO A 104 1.69 11.08 10.88
C PRO A 104 0.32 11.59 10.43
N ASP A 105 0.30 12.65 9.63
CA ASP A 105 -0.91 13.31 9.12
C ASP A 105 -1.33 12.84 7.72
N SER A 106 -0.85 11.66 7.30
CA SER A 106 -1.20 11.11 6.00
C SER A 106 -2.68 10.74 5.91
N PHE A 107 -3.26 10.82 4.71
CA PHE A 107 -4.62 10.32 4.47
C PHE A 107 -4.75 8.84 4.78
N PHE A 108 -3.66 8.06 4.63
CA PHE A 108 -3.65 6.69 5.10
C PHE A 108 -3.84 6.62 6.60
N ASN A 109 -3.04 7.34 7.39
CA ASN A 109 -3.18 7.36 8.85
C ASN A 109 -4.47 7.99 9.33
N TRP A 110 -5.10 8.85 8.53
CA TRP A 110 -6.46 9.36 8.76
C TRP A 110 -7.55 8.51 8.10
N ASN A 111 -7.27 7.24 7.81
CA ASN A 111 -8.22 6.19 7.44
C ASN A 111 -9.08 6.49 6.18
N PHE A 112 -8.59 7.35 5.27
CA PHE A 112 -9.25 7.67 4.00
C PHE A 112 -9.15 6.55 2.97
N PHE A 113 -8.24 5.60 3.17
CA PHE A 113 -7.94 4.52 2.22
C PHE A 113 -8.33 3.13 2.73
N ASP A 114 -9.12 3.00 3.78
CA ASP A 114 -9.43 1.72 4.46
C ASP A 114 -9.97 0.62 3.54
N THR A 115 -10.58 0.99 2.41
CA THR A 115 -11.07 0.03 1.43
C THR A 115 -9.95 -0.83 0.80
N ILE A 116 -8.68 -0.44 0.92
CA ILE A 116 -7.52 -1.26 0.48
C ILE A 116 -7.11 -2.29 1.53
N LEU A 117 -7.55 -2.15 2.78
CA LEU A 117 -7.14 -2.99 3.92
C LEU A 117 -7.96 -4.27 4.04
N GLN A 118 -9.14 -4.28 3.44
CA GLN A 118 -9.97 -5.47 3.42
C GLN A 118 -9.47 -6.44 2.35
N GLN A 119 -9.05 -7.63 2.78
CA GLN A 119 -8.86 -8.74 1.87
C GLN A 119 -10.22 -9.20 1.33
N LYS A 120 -10.43 -9.18 0.02
CA LYS A 120 -11.69 -9.58 -0.62
C LYS A 120 -11.69 -11.06 -0.98
N GLU A 121 -10.55 -11.58 -1.40
CA GLU A 121 -10.38 -12.98 -1.78
C GLU A 121 -9.58 -13.75 -0.72
N GLY A 122 -10.17 -14.81 -0.16
CA GLY A 122 -9.49 -15.76 0.73
C GLY A 122 -9.16 -17.08 0.04
N PHE A 123 -8.56 -18.01 0.77
CA PHE A 123 -8.31 -19.37 0.28
C PHE A 123 -9.16 -20.38 1.06
N SER A 124 -9.56 -21.47 0.39
CA SER A 124 -10.09 -22.65 1.06
C SER A 124 -8.93 -23.51 1.53
N PRO A 125 -8.77 -23.80 2.85
CA PRO A 125 -7.67 -24.60 3.35
C PRO A 125 -7.49 -25.94 2.63
N TYR A 126 -8.60 -26.65 2.37
CA TYR A 126 -8.58 -27.98 1.73
C TYR A 126 -8.04 -27.97 0.31
N VAL A 127 -8.26 -26.90 -0.44
CA VAL A 127 -7.74 -26.76 -1.82
C VAL A 127 -6.31 -26.23 -1.78
N TRP A 128 -6.01 -25.39 -0.79
CA TRP A 128 -4.76 -24.65 -0.72
C TRP A 128 -3.58 -25.46 -0.19
N GLU A 129 -3.81 -26.42 0.72
CA GLU A 129 -2.74 -27.17 1.38
C GLU A 129 -1.78 -27.86 0.39
N ASP A 130 -2.32 -28.57 -0.60
CA ASP A 130 -1.53 -29.25 -1.64
C ASP A 130 -0.75 -28.26 -2.53
N ILE A 131 -1.34 -27.09 -2.81
CA ILE A 131 -0.71 -26.03 -3.59
C ILE A 131 0.43 -25.41 -2.80
N ALA A 132 0.21 -25.12 -1.51
CA ALA A 132 1.20 -24.56 -0.61
C ALA A 132 2.41 -25.49 -0.43
N ALA A 133 2.18 -26.80 -0.27
CA ALA A 133 3.24 -27.80 -0.24
C ALA A 133 4.04 -27.84 -1.55
N ARG A 134 3.36 -27.74 -2.69
CA ARG A 134 4.00 -27.67 -4.02
C ARG A 134 4.82 -26.40 -4.19
N LEU A 135 4.31 -25.25 -3.75
CA LEU A 135 5.03 -23.96 -3.81
C LEU A 135 6.34 -24.03 -3.04
N LEU A 136 6.32 -24.56 -1.81
CA LEU A 136 7.54 -24.75 -1.01
C LEU A 136 8.55 -25.69 -1.69
N LYS A 137 8.08 -26.74 -2.37
CA LYS A 137 8.96 -27.67 -3.09
C LYS A 137 9.59 -27.05 -4.34
N LEU A 138 8.86 -26.18 -5.04
CA LEU A 138 9.30 -25.58 -6.30
C LEU A 138 10.14 -24.31 -6.09
N ASP A 139 9.99 -23.63 -4.95
CA ASP A 139 10.76 -22.44 -4.61
C ASP A 139 11.57 -22.63 -3.32
N PRO A 140 12.86 -23.05 -3.44
CA PRO A 140 13.75 -23.21 -2.30
C PRO A 140 13.97 -21.92 -1.50
N LYS A 141 13.88 -20.74 -2.13
CA LYS A 141 14.02 -19.45 -1.42
C LYS A 141 12.81 -19.20 -0.55
N LEU A 142 11.60 -19.47 -1.05
CA LEU A 142 10.38 -19.40 -0.26
C LEU A 142 10.42 -20.40 0.89
N GLN A 143 10.90 -21.62 0.65
CA GLN A 143 11.06 -22.63 1.69
C GLN A 143 11.99 -22.19 2.82
N ILE A 144 13.13 -21.58 2.48
CA ILE A 144 14.05 -21.03 3.48
C ILE A 144 13.35 -19.92 4.29
N LYS A 145 12.67 -18.97 3.63
CA LYS A 145 11.93 -17.90 4.32
C LYS A 145 10.86 -18.45 5.27
N PHE A 146 10.11 -19.46 4.83
CA PHE A 146 9.09 -20.12 5.65
C PHE A 146 9.71 -20.77 6.89
N ASN A 147 10.78 -21.54 6.72
CA ASN A 147 11.47 -22.21 7.82
C ASN A 147 12.10 -21.21 8.81
N VAL A 148 12.70 -20.14 8.30
CA VAL A 148 13.24 -19.04 9.13
C VAL A 148 12.13 -18.41 9.95
N LYS A 149 10.99 -18.04 9.34
CA LYS A 149 9.87 -17.48 10.12
C LYS A 149 9.38 -18.47 11.17
N LYS A 150 9.21 -19.75 10.80
CA LYS A 150 8.81 -20.82 11.72
C LYS A 150 9.78 -21.04 12.89
N SER A 151 11.08 -20.80 12.71
CA SER A 151 12.05 -20.94 13.81
C SER A 151 12.06 -19.76 14.78
N TYR A 152 11.69 -18.56 14.33
CA TYR A 152 11.73 -17.34 15.17
C TYR A 152 10.37 -16.95 15.76
N ASP A 153 9.28 -17.55 15.30
CA ASP A 153 7.90 -17.17 15.66
C ASP A 153 7.10 -18.40 16.14
N PRO A 154 7.07 -18.68 17.45
CA PRO A 154 6.37 -19.83 18.01
C PRO A 154 4.85 -19.82 17.75
N ASP A 155 4.23 -18.64 17.74
CA ASP A 155 2.80 -18.50 17.48
C ASP A 155 2.47 -18.89 16.03
N PHE A 156 3.32 -18.48 15.09
CA PHE A 156 3.24 -18.94 13.71
C PHE A 156 3.51 -20.44 13.58
N ALA A 157 4.54 -20.96 14.26
CA ALA A 157 4.92 -22.37 14.17
C ALA A 157 3.83 -23.33 14.65
N ASN A 158 3.06 -22.91 15.66
CA ASN A 158 1.98 -23.70 16.26
C ASN A 158 0.60 -23.42 15.65
N ASN A 159 0.50 -22.53 14.66
CA ASN A 159 -0.75 -22.20 14.00
C ASN A 159 -0.71 -22.59 12.51
N TRP A 160 -1.36 -23.71 12.19
CA TRP A 160 -1.39 -24.25 10.82
C TRP A 160 -2.07 -23.29 9.83
N PHE A 161 -3.12 -22.58 10.27
CA PHE A 161 -3.85 -21.64 9.41
C PHE A 161 -2.99 -20.42 9.12
N ALA A 162 -2.28 -19.89 10.13
CA ALA A 162 -1.34 -18.79 9.93
C ALA A 162 -0.21 -19.15 8.97
N GLN A 163 0.28 -20.41 9.01
CA GLN A 163 1.26 -20.92 8.06
C GLN A 163 0.72 -20.94 6.63
N LEU A 164 -0.50 -21.46 6.42
CA LEU A 164 -1.14 -21.49 5.12
C LEU A 164 -1.46 -20.09 4.58
N ASP A 165 -1.95 -19.19 5.43
CA ASP A 165 -2.23 -17.80 5.08
C ASP A 165 -0.97 -17.04 4.67
N TRP A 166 0.13 -17.22 5.42
CA TRP A 166 1.40 -16.62 5.05
C TRP A 166 1.89 -17.13 3.69
N LEU A 167 1.78 -18.44 3.43
CA LEU A 167 2.14 -19.02 2.13
C LEU A 167 1.25 -18.50 1.00
N HIS A 168 -0.04 -18.32 1.26
CA HIS A 168 -0.96 -17.71 0.31
C HIS A 168 -0.49 -16.30 -0.06
N LYS A 169 -0.18 -15.47 0.94
CA LYS A 169 0.35 -14.11 0.75
C LYS A 169 1.70 -14.04 0.03
N GLN A 170 2.49 -15.11 0.03
CA GLN A 170 3.74 -15.21 -0.75
C GLN A 170 3.52 -15.76 -2.17
N SER A 171 2.31 -16.13 -2.52
CA SER A 171 1.98 -16.82 -3.77
C SER A 171 1.39 -15.86 -4.82
N PRO A 172 1.44 -16.24 -6.11
CA PRO A 172 0.77 -15.49 -7.17
C PRO A 172 -0.78 -15.53 -7.09
N TYR A 173 -1.36 -16.29 -6.16
CA TYR A 173 -2.81 -16.37 -5.96
C TYR A 173 -3.34 -15.33 -4.96
N TYR A 174 -2.45 -14.64 -4.25
CA TYR A 174 -2.85 -13.55 -3.38
C TYR A 174 -3.23 -12.33 -4.19
N GLU A 175 -4.39 -11.75 -3.87
CA GLU A 175 -4.91 -10.60 -4.58
C GLU A 175 -3.94 -9.41 -4.52
N GLU A 176 -3.60 -8.87 -5.69
CA GLU A 176 -2.64 -7.78 -5.78
C GLU A 176 -3.14 -6.51 -5.09
N ALA A 177 -4.46 -6.27 -5.15
CA ALA A 177 -5.13 -5.07 -4.66
C ALA A 177 -5.10 -4.92 -3.13
N HIS A 178 -4.97 -6.01 -2.37
CA HIS A 178 -4.92 -5.92 -0.90
C HIS A 178 -3.66 -5.19 -0.46
N MET A 179 -3.83 -4.18 0.39
CA MET A 179 -2.80 -3.28 0.91
C MET A 179 -2.07 -2.46 -0.16
N GLN A 180 -2.53 -2.47 -1.41
CA GLN A 180 -1.95 -1.65 -2.47
C GLN A 180 -2.32 -0.19 -2.20
N TYR A 181 -1.33 0.62 -1.83
CA TYR A 181 -1.55 2.04 -1.62
C TYR A 181 -1.88 2.69 -2.97
N PRO A 182 -2.96 3.51 -3.04
CA PRO A 182 -3.51 3.92 -4.32
C PRO A 182 -2.94 5.23 -4.85
N VAL A 183 -1.95 5.83 -4.17
CA VAL A 183 -1.25 7.02 -4.65
C VAL A 183 0.14 6.60 -5.12
N TYR A 184 0.50 7.05 -6.31
CA TYR A 184 1.72 6.65 -7.01
C TYR A 184 2.67 7.83 -7.11
N ARG A 185 3.98 7.55 -7.05
CA ARG A 185 5.03 8.56 -7.07
C ARG A 185 5.70 8.56 -8.45
N LEU A 186 5.74 9.71 -9.11
CA LEU A 186 6.54 9.92 -10.30
C LEU A 186 7.91 10.46 -9.86
N ILE A 187 8.94 9.62 -9.90
CA ILE A 187 10.29 9.98 -9.50
C ILE A 187 10.99 10.67 -10.66
N SER A 188 11.73 11.74 -10.37
CA SER A 188 12.57 12.41 -11.35
C SER A 188 13.62 11.41 -11.89
N GLY A 189 13.70 11.28 -13.22
CA GLY A 189 14.74 10.48 -13.88
C GLY A 189 16.14 11.07 -13.79
#